data_AF-A0A519KLE4-F1
#
_entry.id   AF-A0A519KLE4-F1
#
_cell.length_a   1.000
_cell.length_b   1.000
_cell.length_c   1.000
_cell.angle_alpha   90.00
_cell.angle_beta   90.00
_cell.angle_gamma   90.00
#
_symmetry.space_group_name_H-M   'P 1'
#
loop_
_entity.id
_entity.type
_entity.pdbx_description
1 polymer ?
#
loop_
_entity_poly.entity_id
_entity_poly.type
_entity_poly.pdbx_seq_one_letter_code
_entity_poly.pdbx_strand_id
1 'polypeptide(L)'
;MLKLQRRGTRRAFGGTLMVGRGDQFTKTTSQSWFSRLGGAFAGIVVGLVMILVCVVALGWNENRAIRIQHALKEGAGQVVAVPIAPLDPAREAALVHVSGPVTVGGRITDDLFGVTAPAVRLMRQVEMYQWKEESKSETRTKLGGGEETVTTYTYAREWSGQENTSSEFKEPTGHENPPFDIEGQTWNAPDAHLGAFALNDDILNQLDDTAPLRL
;
A
#
# COMPACT_ATOMS: atom_id res chain seq x y z
N MET A 1 48.38 -28.53 -51.77
CA MET A 1 49.43 -27.58 -51.37
C MET A 1 48.75 -26.26 -51.00
N LEU A 2 49.01 -25.76 -49.80
CA LEU A 2 48.30 -24.69 -49.07
C LEU A 2 47.96 -23.42 -49.87
N LYS A 3 46.76 -22.88 -49.63
CA LYS A 3 46.54 -21.42 -49.49
C LYS A 3 45.58 -21.15 -48.32
N LEU A 4 46.16 -20.66 -47.22
CA LEU A 4 45.47 -20.01 -46.11
C LEU A 4 44.81 -18.71 -46.59
N GLN A 5 43.63 -18.38 -46.05
CA GLN A 5 43.09 -17.03 -46.04
C GLN A 5 42.76 -16.63 -44.58
N ARG A 6 43.59 -15.75 -44.01
CA ARG A 6 43.32 -14.98 -42.78
C ARG A 6 42.82 -13.59 -43.17
N ARG A 7 41.76 -13.12 -42.51
CA ARG A 7 41.34 -11.72 -42.23
C ARG A 7 39.90 -11.83 -41.71
N GLY A 8 39.42 -11.22 -40.64
CA GLY A 8 39.91 -10.17 -39.77
C GLY A 8 38.66 -9.57 -39.11
N THR A 9 38.58 -9.66 -37.78
CA THR A 9 37.93 -8.73 -36.84
C THR A 9 36.80 -7.82 -37.32
N ARG A 10 35.60 -7.97 -36.72
CA ARG A 10 34.79 -6.84 -36.22
C ARG A 10 34.07 -7.23 -34.93
N ARG A 11 34.64 -6.83 -33.80
CA ARG A 11 33.89 -6.57 -32.58
C ARG A 11 32.99 -5.36 -32.85
N ALA A 12 31.69 -5.53 -32.77
CA ALA A 12 30.78 -4.40 -32.62
C ALA A 12 30.54 -4.19 -31.13
N PHE A 13 31.41 -3.39 -30.51
CA PHE A 13 31.09 -2.65 -29.29
C PHE A 13 30.18 -1.51 -29.72
N GLY A 14 28.87 -1.70 -29.56
CA GLY A 14 27.88 -0.63 -29.64
C GLY A 14 27.53 -0.20 -28.22
N GLY A 15 28.34 0.68 -27.63
CA GLY A 15 27.94 1.41 -26.44
C GLY A 15 26.91 2.46 -26.82
N THR A 16 25.79 2.53 -26.10
CA THR A 16 24.93 3.71 -26.01
C THR A 16 24.09 3.63 -24.73
N LEU A 17 24.25 4.67 -23.91
CA LEU A 17 23.42 5.17 -22.81
C LEU A 17 23.40 4.38 -21.49
N MET A 18 24.34 4.78 -20.61
CA MET A 18 24.15 4.76 -19.16
C MET A 18 22.90 5.57 -18.80
N VAL A 19 21.83 4.89 -18.42
CA VAL A 19 20.71 5.46 -17.65
C VAL A 19 20.68 4.70 -16.32
N GLY A 20 20.56 5.46 -15.22
CA GLY A 20 20.70 5.07 -13.81
C GLY A 20 20.67 3.58 -13.48
N ARG A 21 21.79 3.06 -12.98
CA ARG A 21 22.02 1.65 -12.62
C ARG A 21 21.27 1.31 -11.33
N GLY A 22 19.98 0.99 -11.44
CA GLY A 22 19.35 0.01 -10.57
C GLY A 22 19.77 -1.37 -11.05
N ASP A 23 20.20 -2.25 -10.15
CA ASP A 23 20.57 -3.61 -10.52
C ASP A 23 19.31 -4.35 -11.02
N GLN A 24 19.45 -5.11 -12.11
CA GLN A 24 18.33 -5.77 -12.77
C GLN A 24 18.63 -7.24 -13.06
N PHE A 25 17.67 -8.11 -12.76
CA PHE A 25 17.71 -9.54 -13.03
C PHE A 25 16.51 -9.95 -13.89
N THR A 26 16.73 -10.75 -14.95
CA THR A 26 15.65 -11.16 -15.85
C THR A 26 15.45 -12.68 -15.84
N LYS A 27 14.20 -13.13 -15.64
CA LYS A 27 13.78 -14.53 -15.75
C LYS A 27 12.83 -14.72 -16.93
N THR A 28 13.07 -15.74 -17.75
CA THR A 28 12.24 -16.05 -18.92
C THR A 28 11.54 -17.40 -18.76
N THR A 29 10.23 -17.44 -19.03
CA THR A 29 9.41 -18.67 -19.02
C THR A 29 8.69 -18.80 -20.36
N SER A 30 8.53 -20.02 -20.88
CA SER A 30 7.86 -20.28 -22.18
C SER A 30 6.63 -21.17 -22.04
N GLN A 31 5.58 -20.88 -22.80
CA GLN A 31 4.38 -21.72 -22.90
C GLN A 31 4.15 -22.21 -24.34
N SER A 32 3.56 -23.40 -24.48
CA SER A 32 3.36 -24.06 -25.78
C SER A 32 2.05 -23.65 -26.44
N TRP A 33 2.00 -23.74 -27.77
CA TRP A 33 0.83 -23.37 -28.56
C TRP A 33 -0.42 -24.24 -28.26
N PHE A 34 -0.23 -25.54 -28.00
CA PHE A 34 -1.33 -26.45 -27.67
C PHE A 34 -1.98 -26.15 -26.31
N SER A 35 -1.22 -25.67 -25.31
CA SER A 35 -1.79 -25.22 -24.02
C SER A 35 -2.61 -23.94 -24.17
N ARG A 36 -2.29 -23.08 -25.15
CA ARG A 36 -3.02 -21.84 -25.45
C ARG A 36 -4.37 -22.08 -26.12
N LEU A 37 -4.45 -23.03 -27.05
CA LEU A 37 -5.66 -23.27 -27.86
C LEU A 37 -6.82 -23.84 -27.03
N GLY A 38 -6.54 -24.70 -26.06
CA GLY A 38 -7.55 -25.22 -25.12
C GLY A 38 -8.10 -24.15 -24.16
N GLY A 39 -7.26 -23.19 -23.75
CA GLY A 39 -7.68 -22.09 -22.86
C GLY A 39 -8.50 -21.01 -23.55
N ALA A 40 -8.29 -20.77 -24.85
CA ALA A 40 -8.97 -19.68 -25.59
C ALA A 40 -10.49 -19.88 -25.73
N PHE A 41 -10.95 -21.11 -25.97
CA PHE A 41 -12.41 -21.41 -26.05
C PHE A 41 -13.10 -21.34 -24.69
N ALA A 42 -12.42 -21.76 -23.61
CA ALA A 42 -12.89 -21.56 -22.25
C ALA A 42 -13.00 -20.05 -21.91
N GLY A 43 -12.08 -19.24 -22.42
CA GLY A 43 -12.07 -17.78 -22.23
C GLY A 43 -13.32 -17.05 -22.74
N ILE A 44 -13.96 -17.53 -23.82
CA ILE A 44 -15.18 -16.90 -24.36
C ILE A 44 -16.36 -17.08 -23.40
N VAL A 45 -16.57 -18.31 -22.92
CA VAL A 45 -17.66 -18.62 -21.96
C VAL A 45 -17.43 -17.86 -20.65
N VAL A 46 -16.19 -17.86 -20.16
CA VAL A 46 -15.81 -17.07 -18.98
C VAL A 46 -16.04 -15.58 -19.21
N GLY A 47 -15.71 -15.04 -20.38
CA GLY A 47 -15.94 -13.65 -20.75
C GLY A 47 -17.42 -13.26 -20.72
N LEU A 48 -18.30 -14.11 -21.26
CA LEU A 48 -19.75 -13.88 -21.21
C LEU A 48 -20.30 -13.90 -19.77
N VAL A 49 -19.83 -14.83 -18.95
CA VAL A 49 -20.19 -14.87 -17.52
C VAL A 49 -19.69 -13.62 -16.80
N MET A 50 -18.46 -13.18 -17.06
CA MET A 50 -17.88 -11.97 -16.48
C MET A 50 -18.67 -10.72 -16.85
N ILE A 51 -19.21 -10.61 -18.07
CA ILE A 51 -20.08 -9.49 -18.45
C ILE A 51 -21.33 -9.44 -17.54
N LEU A 52 -21.98 -10.59 -17.32
CA LEU A 52 -23.15 -10.65 -16.44
C LEU A 52 -22.78 -10.27 -14.99
N VAL A 53 -21.67 -10.79 -14.49
CA VAL A 53 -21.14 -10.46 -13.16
C VAL A 53 -20.86 -8.95 -13.05
N CYS A 54 -20.23 -8.34 -14.05
CA CYS A 54 -19.97 -6.90 -14.08
C CYS A 54 -21.26 -6.08 -14.01
N VAL A 55 -22.31 -6.45 -14.76
CA VAL A 55 -23.60 -5.75 -14.70
C VAL A 55 -24.21 -5.82 -13.30
N VAL A 56 -24.21 -7.01 -12.69
CA VAL A 56 -24.71 -7.19 -11.31
C VAL A 56 -23.86 -6.42 -10.31
N ALA A 57 -22.54 -6.46 -10.44
CA ALA A 57 -21.61 -5.76 -9.56
C ALA A 57 -21.77 -4.24 -9.66
N LEU A 58 -21.95 -3.70 -10.86
CA LEU A 58 -22.23 -2.30 -11.10
C LEU A 58 -23.57 -1.89 -10.48
N GLY A 59 -24.63 -2.67 -10.69
CA GLY A 59 -25.94 -2.41 -10.09
C GLY A 59 -25.91 -2.45 -8.56
N TRP A 60 -25.17 -3.39 -7.96
CA TRP A 60 -24.96 -3.43 -6.52
C TRP A 60 -24.18 -2.20 -6.05
N ASN A 61 -23.12 -1.81 -6.75
CA ASN A 61 -22.32 -0.63 -6.42
C ASN A 61 -23.14 0.66 -6.49
N GLU A 62 -23.91 0.86 -7.55
CA GLU A 62 -24.76 2.03 -7.75
C GLU A 62 -25.87 2.11 -6.68
N ASN A 63 -26.58 1.01 -6.43
CA ASN A 63 -27.59 0.99 -5.36
C ASN A 63 -26.96 1.25 -3.98
N ARG A 64 -25.77 0.74 -3.71
CA ARG A 64 -25.05 1.04 -2.46
C ARG A 64 -24.70 2.52 -2.38
N ALA A 65 -24.16 3.11 -3.45
CA ALA A 65 -23.80 4.51 -3.50
C ALA A 65 -25.02 5.42 -3.29
N ILE A 66 -26.13 5.16 -3.98
CA ILE A 66 -27.39 5.92 -3.84
C ILE A 66 -27.94 5.82 -2.41
N ARG A 67 -27.98 4.61 -1.83
CA ARG A 67 -28.46 4.44 -0.44
C ARG A 67 -27.60 5.20 0.56
N ILE A 68 -26.27 5.17 0.40
CA ILE A 68 -25.35 5.92 1.26
C ILE A 68 -25.60 7.43 1.11
N GLN A 69 -25.77 7.93 -0.12
CA GLN A 69 -26.07 9.34 -0.37
C GLN A 69 -27.38 9.78 0.30
N HIS A 70 -28.45 9.01 0.18
CA HIS A 70 -29.72 9.29 0.86
C HIS A 70 -29.58 9.24 2.38
N ALA A 71 -28.96 8.19 2.92
CA ALA A 71 -28.76 8.04 4.35
C ALA A 71 -27.89 9.16 4.95
N LEU A 72 -26.84 9.59 4.25
CA LEU A 72 -26.01 10.73 4.66
C LEU A 72 -26.77 12.05 4.59
N LYS A 73 -27.60 12.25 3.55
CA LYS A 73 -28.42 13.46 3.42
C LYS A 73 -29.49 13.55 4.51
N GLU A 74 -30.18 12.44 4.78
CA GLU A 74 -31.16 12.33 5.86
C GLU A 74 -30.49 12.51 7.22
N GLY A 75 -29.35 11.87 7.45
CA GLY A 75 -28.56 12.00 8.67
C GLY A 75 -28.06 13.42 8.88
N ALA A 76 -27.47 14.05 7.87
CA ALA A 76 -26.98 15.43 7.92
C ALA A 76 -28.10 16.44 8.22
N GLY A 77 -29.32 16.21 7.70
CA GLY A 77 -30.48 17.03 8.01
C GLY A 77 -30.97 16.91 9.47
N GLN A 78 -30.55 15.86 10.19
CA GLN A 78 -30.90 15.60 11.58
C GLN A 78 -29.78 15.94 12.57
N VAL A 79 -28.59 16.32 12.10
CA VAL A 79 -27.46 16.69 12.97
C VAL A 79 -27.76 17.97 13.73
N VAL A 80 -27.59 17.94 15.05
CA VAL A 80 -27.74 19.11 15.92
C VAL A 80 -26.42 19.46 16.59
N ALA A 81 -26.01 20.73 16.51
CA ALA A 81 -24.86 21.21 17.25
C ALA A 81 -25.20 21.32 18.75
N VAL A 82 -24.37 20.73 19.61
CA VAL A 82 -24.54 20.76 21.06
C VAL A 82 -23.25 21.21 21.76
N PRO A 83 -23.34 21.86 22.93
CA PRO A 83 -22.16 22.20 23.72
C PRO A 83 -21.45 20.94 24.24
N ILE A 84 -20.17 21.07 24.55
CA ILE A 84 -19.34 19.95 25.04
C ILE A 84 -19.66 19.55 26.49
N ALA A 85 -20.31 20.43 27.26
CA ALA A 85 -20.81 20.18 28.61
C ALA A 85 -21.81 21.28 29.04
N PRO A 86 -22.79 20.98 29.92
CA PRO A 86 -23.19 19.64 30.39
C PRO A 86 -23.92 18.84 29.29
N LEU A 87 -24.06 17.53 29.46
CA LEU A 87 -24.85 16.69 28.57
C LEU A 87 -26.35 17.04 28.70
N ASP A 88 -27.05 17.12 27.57
CA ASP A 88 -28.49 17.34 27.51
C ASP A 88 -29.21 15.98 27.31
N PRO A 89 -29.92 15.46 28.33
CA PRO A 89 -30.65 14.19 28.21
C PRO A 89 -31.71 14.19 27.10
N ALA A 90 -32.18 15.36 26.67
CA ALA A 90 -33.13 15.46 25.55
C ALA A 90 -32.49 15.17 24.18
N ARG A 91 -31.16 15.02 24.11
CA ARG A 91 -30.39 14.73 22.89
C ARG A 91 -29.82 13.31 22.86
N GLU A 92 -30.20 12.47 23.81
CA GLU A 92 -29.83 11.04 23.79
C GLU A 92 -30.32 10.37 22.49
N ALA A 93 -29.46 9.52 21.92
CA ALA A 93 -29.64 8.86 20.62
C ALA A 93 -29.81 9.79 19.39
N ALA A 94 -29.64 11.11 19.54
CA ALA A 94 -29.63 12.04 18.41
C ALA A 94 -28.25 12.06 17.71
N LEU A 95 -28.25 12.37 16.41
CA LEU A 95 -27.03 12.73 15.71
C LEU A 95 -26.59 14.12 16.18
N VAL A 96 -25.44 14.21 16.84
CA VAL A 96 -24.91 15.46 17.37
C VAL A 96 -23.58 15.84 16.74
N HIS A 97 -23.36 17.14 16.63
CA HIS A 97 -22.06 17.72 16.29
C HIS A 97 -21.54 18.51 17.50
N VAL A 98 -20.32 18.19 17.92
CA VAL A 98 -19.64 18.83 19.04
C VAL A 98 -18.30 19.37 18.57
N SER A 99 -17.90 20.52 19.10
CA SER A 99 -16.61 21.13 18.80
C SER A 99 -16.06 21.78 20.05
N GLY A 100 -14.79 21.55 20.32
CA GLY A 100 -14.11 22.05 21.49
C GLY A 100 -12.71 21.46 21.62
N PRO A 101 -11.94 21.94 22.61
CA PRO A 101 -10.62 21.39 22.90
C PRO A 101 -10.73 19.96 23.43
N VAL A 102 -9.80 19.10 23.01
CA VAL A 102 -9.61 17.78 23.62
C VAL A 102 -8.71 17.93 24.85
N THR A 103 -9.11 17.31 25.94
CA THR A 103 -8.35 17.24 27.19
C THR A 103 -7.92 15.80 27.45
N VAL A 104 -6.73 15.62 28.00
CA VAL A 104 -6.21 14.32 28.43
C VAL A 104 -5.80 14.39 29.89
N GLY A 105 -6.20 13.40 30.69
CA GLY A 105 -5.86 13.34 32.12
C GLY A 105 -4.42 12.89 32.40
N GLY A 106 -3.77 12.23 31.43
CA GLY A 106 -2.47 11.56 31.61
C GLY A 106 -1.42 11.91 30.57
N ARG A 107 -0.29 11.21 30.65
CA ARG A 107 0.81 11.27 29.67
C ARG A 107 0.94 9.91 28.99
N ILE A 108 1.41 9.92 27.75
CA ILE A 108 1.70 8.72 26.97
C ILE A 108 3.22 8.49 26.96
N THR A 109 3.63 7.24 27.11
CA THR A 109 5.05 6.85 27.16
C THR A 109 5.38 5.87 26.04
N ASP A 110 6.46 6.13 25.32
CA ASP A 110 7.20 5.14 24.56
C ASP A 110 8.29 4.56 25.46
N ASP A 111 8.07 3.36 25.98
CA ASP A 111 8.99 2.71 26.92
C ASP A 111 10.33 2.32 26.28
N LEU A 112 10.37 2.10 24.96
CA LEU A 112 11.59 1.70 24.27
C LEU A 112 12.61 2.84 24.23
N PHE A 113 12.13 4.07 24.05
CA PHE A 113 12.98 5.28 23.99
C PHE A 113 12.91 6.14 25.26
N GLY A 114 12.08 5.76 26.24
CA GLY A 114 11.88 6.53 27.48
C GLY A 114 11.25 7.91 27.25
N VAL A 115 10.48 8.06 26.17
CA VAL A 115 9.87 9.35 25.79
C VAL A 115 8.47 9.43 26.37
N THR A 116 8.19 10.48 27.15
CA THR A 116 6.86 10.69 27.75
C THR A 116 6.33 12.09 27.44
N ALA A 117 5.14 12.18 26.84
CA ALA A 117 4.54 13.45 26.44
C ALA A 117 3.07 13.60 26.88
N PRO A 118 2.59 14.82 27.19
CA PRO A 118 1.16 15.09 27.34
C PRO A 118 0.56 15.25 25.94
N ALA A 119 0.04 14.17 25.38
CA ALA A 119 -0.52 14.13 24.02
C ALA A 119 -1.80 13.31 23.99
N VAL A 120 -2.67 13.61 23.02
CA VAL A 120 -3.85 12.80 22.70
C VAL A 120 -3.44 11.48 22.03
N ARG A 121 -2.36 11.53 21.25
CA ARG A 121 -1.79 10.39 20.54
C ARG A 121 -0.28 10.59 20.45
N LEU A 122 0.49 9.55 20.71
CA LEU A 122 1.94 9.51 20.52
C LEU A 122 2.26 8.53 19.39
N MET A 123 3.12 8.93 18.46
CA MET A 123 3.50 8.09 17.32
C MET A 123 5.03 8.02 17.24
N ARG A 124 5.56 6.81 17.34
CA ARG A 124 6.92 6.49 16.94
C ARG A 124 6.90 6.16 15.45
N GLN A 125 7.47 7.05 14.64
CA GLN A 125 7.70 6.80 13.22
C GLN A 125 9.14 6.32 13.04
N VAL A 126 9.31 5.19 12.36
CA VAL A 126 10.61 4.59 12.06
C VAL A 126 10.63 4.30 10.57
N GLU A 127 11.74 4.64 9.93
CA GLU A 127 12.02 4.27 8.55
C GLU A 127 13.46 3.77 8.45
N MET A 128 13.67 2.77 7.58
CA MET A 128 14.98 2.27 7.24
C MET A 128 15.21 2.46 5.74
N TYR A 129 16.37 3.01 5.39
CA TYR A 129 16.81 3.06 3.99
C TYR A 129 17.35 1.70 3.58
N GLN A 130 16.51 0.93 2.88
CA GLN A 130 16.71 -0.50 2.65
C GLN A 130 16.42 -0.86 1.20
N TRP A 131 16.98 -1.97 0.73
CA TRP A 131 16.69 -2.54 -0.58
C TRP A 131 15.22 -2.95 -0.69
N LYS A 132 14.67 -2.75 -1.88
CA LYS A 132 13.36 -3.24 -2.29
C LYS A 132 13.48 -3.82 -3.69
N GLU A 133 12.83 -4.97 -3.87
CA GLU A 133 12.65 -5.61 -5.17
C GLU A 133 11.31 -5.19 -5.78
N GLU A 134 11.34 -4.74 -7.03
CA GLU A 134 10.15 -4.58 -7.86
C GLU A 134 10.22 -5.54 -9.04
N SER A 135 9.10 -6.15 -9.42
CA SER A 135 9.03 -7.07 -10.56
C SER A 135 8.05 -6.58 -11.62
N LYS A 136 8.45 -6.73 -12.89
CA LYS A 136 7.63 -6.41 -14.05
C LYS A 136 7.67 -7.57 -15.04
N SER A 137 6.51 -8.03 -15.51
CA SER A 137 6.42 -9.12 -16.48
C SER A 137 5.86 -8.67 -17.82
N GLU A 138 6.48 -9.12 -18.91
CA GLU A 138 6.05 -8.85 -20.28
C GLU A 138 5.94 -10.16 -21.06
N THR A 139 4.80 -10.40 -21.71
CA THR A 139 4.58 -11.61 -22.53
C THR A 139 4.62 -11.26 -24.01
N ARG A 140 5.41 -12.01 -24.79
CA ARG A 140 5.54 -11.85 -26.25
C ARG A 140 5.31 -13.17 -26.99
N THR A 141 4.74 -13.08 -28.19
CA THR A 141 4.56 -14.25 -29.06
C THR A 141 5.83 -14.50 -29.87
N LYS A 142 6.32 -15.75 -29.90
CA LYS A 142 7.46 -16.19 -30.72
C LYS A 142 7.00 -16.52 -32.15
N LEU A 143 7.90 -16.35 -33.13
CA LEU A 143 7.75 -16.94 -34.46
C LEU A 143 7.62 -18.46 -34.30
N GLY A 144 6.44 -19.02 -34.59
CA GLY A 144 6.09 -20.43 -34.31
C GLY A 144 4.98 -20.65 -33.28
N GLY A 145 4.34 -19.58 -32.77
CA GLY A 145 3.07 -19.67 -32.01
C GLY A 145 3.20 -19.94 -30.51
N GLY A 146 4.41 -20.15 -29.99
CA GLY A 146 4.68 -20.18 -28.54
C GLY A 146 4.68 -18.78 -27.92
N GLU A 147 4.49 -18.69 -26.60
CA GLU A 147 4.62 -17.45 -25.83
C GLU A 147 5.88 -17.48 -24.95
N GLU A 148 6.43 -16.29 -24.72
CA GLU A 148 7.54 -16.05 -23.80
C GLU A 148 7.14 -14.96 -22.81
N THR A 149 7.16 -15.28 -21.52
CA THR A 149 7.03 -14.30 -20.45
C THR A 149 8.41 -13.97 -19.92
N VAL A 150 8.76 -12.69 -19.97
CA VAL A 150 10.00 -12.13 -19.45
C VAL A 150 9.66 -11.32 -18.20
N THR A 151 10.11 -11.78 -17.04
CA THR A 151 9.99 -11.07 -15.77
C THR A 151 11.31 -10.40 -15.45
N THR A 152 11.30 -9.07 -15.36
CA THR A 152 12.43 -8.25 -14.94
C THR A 152 12.23 -7.85 -13.49
N TYR A 153 13.21 -8.17 -12.65
CA TYR A 153 13.33 -7.75 -11.26
C TYR A 153 14.28 -6.56 -11.20
N THR A 154 13.91 -5.51 -10.49
CA THR A 154 14.70 -4.29 -10.30
C THR A 154 14.91 -4.05 -8.81
N TYR A 155 16.12 -3.69 -8.43
CA TYR A 155 16.48 -3.41 -7.04
C TYR A 155 16.82 -1.94 -6.86
N ALA A 156 16.20 -1.32 -5.86
CA ALA A 156 16.49 0.05 -5.46
C ALA A 156 16.44 0.17 -3.94
N ARG A 157 17.20 1.12 -3.38
CA ARG A 157 17.07 1.47 -1.97
C ARG A 157 16.08 2.61 -1.80
N GLU A 158 15.13 2.45 -0.90
CA GLU A 158 14.15 3.44 -0.53
C GLU A 158 13.95 3.48 0.98
N TRP A 159 13.42 4.60 1.49
CA TRP A 159 12.94 4.67 2.87
C TRP A 159 11.65 3.86 2.98
N SER A 160 11.61 2.92 3.92
CA SER A 160 10.41 2.16 4.23
C SER A 160 10.27 2.01 5.74
N GLY A 161 9.06 2.21 6.24
CA GLY A 161 8.69 1.98 7.65
C GLY A 161 8.28 0.55 7.96
N GLN A 162 8.44 -0.37 7.00
CA GLN A 162 8.20 -1.80 7.15
C GLN A 162 9.42 -2.60 6.72
N GLU A 163 9.60 -3.80 7.25
CA GLU A 163 10.69 -4.70 6.86
C GLU A 163 10.54 -5.16 5.40
N ASN A 164 11.59 -4.99 4.60
CA ASN A 164 11.72 -5.63 3.30
C ASN A 164 12.63 -6.86 3.43
N THR A 165 12.02 -8.04 3.55
CA THR A 165 12.72 -9.30 3.79
C THR A 165 13.61 -9.70 2.60
N SER A 166 14.91 -9.41 2.69
CA SER A 166 15.83 -9.63 1.57
C SER A 166 16.01 -11.11 1.20
N SER A 167 15.70 -12.05 2.09
CA SER A 167 15.71 -13.50 1.76
C SER A 167 14.61 -13.91 0.79
N GLU A 168 13.57 -13.10 0.61
CA GLU A 168 12.49 -13.33 -0.35
C GLU A 168 12.82 -12.75 -1.74
N PHE A 169 13.89 -11.97 -1.85
CA PHE A 169 14.31 -11.41 -3.13
C PHE A 169 14.71 -12.52 -4.11
N LYS A 170 14.46 -12.27 -5.39
CA LYS A 170 14.86 -13.14 -6.50
C LYS A 170 16.38 -13.27 -6.59
N GLU A 171 17.12 -12.21 -6.29
CA GLU A 171 18.58 -12.15 -6.19
C GLU A 171 19.00 -11.46 -4.87
N PRO A 172 19.06 -12.19 -3.74
CA PRO A 172 19.39 -11.62 -2.43
C PRO A 172 20.83 -11.15 -2.30
N THR A 173 21.77 -11.80 -2.98
CA THR A 173 23.20 -11.52 -2.88
C THR A 173 23.51 -10.10 -3.37
N GLY A 174 24.04 -9.25 -2.51
CA GLY A 174 24.28 -7.83 -2.80
C GLY A 174 23.09 -6.91 -2.54
N HIS A 175 21.95 -7.46 -2.13
CA HIS A 175 20.72 -6.75 -1.77
C HIS A 175 20.26 -7.11 -0.35
N GLU A 176 21.20 -7.39 0.55
CA GLU A 176 20.89 -7.74 1.93
C GLU A 176 20.42 -6.53 2.73
N ASN A 177 19.30 -6.68 3.43
CA ASN A 177 18.83 -5.70 4.40
C ASN A 177 19.24 -6.12 5.81
N PRO A 178 19.66 -5.17 6.67
CA PRO A 178 19.84 -5.47 8.08
C PRO A 178 18.48 -5.76 8.75
N PRO A 179 18.46 -6.40 9.93
CA PRO A 179 17.23 -6.63 10.68
C PRO A 179 16.48 -5.33 10.99
N PHE A 180 15.15 -5.37 10.90
CA PHE A 180 14.27 -4.25 11.23
C PHE A 180 13.82 -4.32 12.70
N ASP A 181 14.77 -4.21 13.64
CA ASP A 181 14.54 -4.49 15.07
C ASP A 181 13.61 -3.49 15.78
N ILE A 182 13.37 -2.31 15.19
CA ILE A 182 12.55 -1.26 15.78
C ILE A 182 11.42 -0.92 14.82
N GLU A 183 10.20 -1.19 15.26
CA GLU A 183 9.00 -0.88 14.49
C GLU A 183 8.37 0.44 14.92
N GLY A 184 7.68 1.08 13.97
CA GLY A 184 6.78 2.17 14.29
C GLY A 184 5.67 1.70 15.23
N GLN A 185 5.25 2.56 16.14
CA GLN A 185 4.19 2.24 17.09
C GLN A 185 3.39 3.48 17.41
N THR A 186 2.12 3.29 17.72
CA THR A 186 1.20 4.36 18.10
C THR A 186 0.57 4.01 19.44
N TRP A 187 0.40 5.04 20.26
CA TRP A 187 -0.31 4.95 21.53
C TRP A 187 -1.35 6.06 21.59
N ASN A 188 -2.56 5.71 22.01
CA ASN A 188 -3.64 6.66 22.26
C ASN A 188 -3.70 7.01 23.75
N ALA A 189 -4.14 8.22 24.07
CA ALA A 189 -4.39 8.61 25.45
C ALA A 189 -5.56 7.78 26.02
N PRO A 190 -5.39 7.13 27.18
CA PRO A 190 -6.43 6.26 27.75
C PRO A 190 -7.66 7.02 28.27
N ASP A 191 -7.54 8.34 28.45
CA ASP A 191 -8.55 9.19 29.08
C ASP A 191 -8.67 10.52 28.32
N ALA A 192 -8.94 10.43 27.02
CA ALA A 192 -9.18 11.59 26.16
C ALA A 192 -10.65 11.99 26.18
N HIS A 193 -10.91 13.29 26.38
CA HIS A 193 -12.26 13.84 26.49
C HIS A 193 -12.42 15.10 25.67
N LEU A 194 -13.62 15.31 25.15
CA LEU A 194 -14.09 16.58 24.61
C LEU A 194 -15.23 17.05 25.52
N GLY A 195 -14.90 17.83 26.55
CA GLY A 195 -15.84 18.17 27.61
C GLY A 195 -16.34 16.92 28.35
N ALA A 196 -17.65 16.66 28.29
CA ALA A 196 -18.28 15.49 28.89
C ALA A 196 -18.30 14.24 27.97
N PHE A 197 -17.79 14.35 26.74
CA PHE A 197 -17.73 13.25 25.77
C PHE A 197 -16.38 12.53 25.86
N ALA A 198 -16.39 11.26 26.28
CA ALA A 198 -15.20 10.42 26.23
C ALA A 198 -14.90 10.01 24.78
N LEU A 199 -13.63 10.14 24.37
CA LEU A 199 -13.17 9.75 23.04
C LEU A 199 -12.56 8.36 23.10
N ASN A 200 -13.12 7.42 22.34
CA ASN A 200 -12.59 6.07 22.21
C ASN A 200 -11.53 5.97 21.11
N ASP A 201 -10.86 4.81 21.02
CA ASP A 201 -9.82 4.57 20.02
C ASP A 201 -10.30 4.75 18.58
N ASP A 202 -11.57 4.44 18.26
CA ASP A 202 -12.11 4.63 16.90
C ASP A 202 -12.08 6.09 16.46
N ILE A 203 -12.34 7.03 17.37
CA ILE A 203 -12.25 8.47 17.10
C ILE A 203 -10.81 8.93 17.10
N LEU A 204 -10.00 8.47 18.07
CA LEU A 204 -8.59 8.87 18.17
C LEU A 204 -7.75 8.39 16.97
N ASN A 205 -8.10 7.24 16.39
CA ASN A 205 -7.45 6.69 15.20
C ASN A 205 -7.76 7.45 13.90
N GLN A 206 -8.78 8.32 13.91
CA GLN A 206 -9.11 9.21 12.78
C GLN A 206 -8.33 10.54 12.84
N LEU A 207 -7.49 10.74 13.87
CA LEU A 207 -6.64 11.92 13.98
C LEU A 207 -5.39 11.75 13.10
N ASP A 208 -5.32 12.54 12.03
CA ASP A 208 -4.26 12.45 11.02
C ASP A 208 -3.24 13.60 11.11
N ASP A 209 -3.58 14.68 11.82
CA ASP A 209 -2.69 15.82 12.01
C ASP A 209 -1.61 15.47 13.05
N THR A 210 -0.34 15.60 12.66
CA THR A 210 0.81 15.22 13.48
C THR A 210 1.86 16.31 13.46
N ALA A 211 2.52 16.51 14.60
CA ALA A 211 3.63 17.45 14.74
C ALA A 211 4.81 16.75 15.42
N PRO A 212 6.07 17.09 15.05
CA PRO A 212 7.24 16.57 15.74
C PRO A 212 7.20 16.91 17.23
N LEU A 213 7.40 15.89 18.07
CA LEU A 213 7.54 16.08 19.50
C LEU A 213 8.89 16.77 19.79
N ARG A 214 8.84 17.96 20.38
CA ARG A 214 10.03 18.66 20.87
C ARG A 214 10.38 18.13 22.26
N LEU A 215 11.54 17.49 22.38
CA LEU A 215 12.11 16.97 23.62
C LEU A 215 12.99 18.01 24.31
#